data_AF-A0A937LXT9-F1
#
_entry.id   AF-A0A937LXT9-F1
#
_cell.length_a   1.000
_cell.length_b   1.000
_cell.length_c   1.000
_cell.angle_alpha   90.00
_cell.angle_beta   90.00
_cell.angle_gamma   90.00
#
_symmetry.space_group_name_H-M   'P 1'
#
loop_
_entity.id
_entity.type
_entity.pdbx_description
1 polymer ?
#
loop_
_entity_poly.entity_id
_entity_poly.type
_entity_poly.pdbx_seq_one_letter_code
_entity_poly.pdbx_strand_id
1 'polypeptide(L)'
;MVKLADVPEYERNHLMSKLLPPLGELPWVANNKPLSQKKVAIITTAGLNFREDSNFEFADSSYRALPRDLSSSDILMTHASVNYDRSGFQEDINVVFPIDRFKELESEGVIGRLADVNYSFMGGGMLPDVYEANVRDLAKLLKADGVDAVFILPVCPNCSRTVCGISYYLESEGIQTTGIALFREIAQTMKPPRILWVSFPLGRPLGKPSDTAFQTEVIKRALGLLGAEQGPVLEDYPIDLPPIDTTPPACPVSFQRKQDDESWHGRLSQEVGALTPWYELSLKRRGRTTVGICESSIPNIVTGLTSWADDVTQPFPEPSWLKLALEDLKSFYSEAITAQPGDYEAGYSDALIFDDTVLGELIVHYVNYFETKDRNHPFIRVIASREQLKRSTGNWAIDHSGAYVKAANPIEENH
;
A
#
# COMPACT_ATOMS: atom_id res chain seq x y z
N MET A 1 10.61 -7.32 3.99
CA MET A 1 10.44 -8.79 3.89
C MET A 1 9.13 -9.21 4.52
N VAL A 2 8.57 -10.37 4.15
CA VAL A 2 7.24 -10.82 4.62
C VAL A 2 7.21 -12.15 5.37
N LYS A 3 8.30 -12.93 5.35
CA LYS A 3 8.40 -14.16 6.17
C LYS A 3 8.75 -13.79 7.60
N LEU A 4 8.10 -14.40 8.58
CA LEU A 4 8.33 -14.11 10.01
C LEU A 4 9.77 -14.37 10.48
N ALA A 5 10.45 -15.33 9.84
CA ALA A 5 11.85 -15.66 10.14
C ALA A 5 12.81 -14.52 9.76
N ASP A 6 12.44 -13.71 8.77
CA ASP A 6 13.33 -12.74 8.14
C ASP A 6 13.13 -11.32 8.70
N VAL A 7 12.09 -11.09 9.52
CA VAL A 7 11.79 -9.76 10.08
C VAL A 7 12.28 -9.62 11.53
N PRO A 8 12.69 -8.40 11.96
CA PRO A 8 13.06 -8.12 13.34
C PRO A 8 11.94 -8.46 14.34
N GLU A 9 12.31 -8.72 15.60
CA GLU A 9 11.36 -9.14 16.64
C GLU A 9 10.20 -8.15 16.83
N TYR A 10 10.47 -6.84 16.82
CA TYR A 10 9.42 -5.83 16.95
C TYR A 10 8.38 -5.89 15.82
N GLU A 11 8.83 -6.20 14.59
CA GLU A 11 7.95 -6.31 13.43
C GLU A 11 7.19 -7.63 13.48
N ARG A 12 7.87 -8.72 13.82
CA ARG A 12 7.23 -10.03 14.06
C ARG A 12 6.11 -9.91 15.08
N ASN A 13 6.36 -9.27 16.22
CA ASN A 13 5.36 -9.09 17.27
C ASN A 13 4.19 -8.21 16.78
N HIS A 14 4.48 -7.15 16.02
CA HIS A 14 3.44 -6.34 15.40
C HIS A 14 2.53 -7.16 14.47
N LEU A 15 3.12 -7.96 13.58
CA LEU A 15 2.40 -8.79 12.61
C LEU A 15 1.57 -9.87 13.30
N MET A 16 2.16 -10.57 14.28
CA MET A 16 1.47 -11.58 15.07
C MET A 16 0.31 -10.99 15.90
N SER A 17 0.41 -9.71 16.31
CA SER A 17 -0.71 -9.04 17.00
C SER A 17 -1.96 -8.86 16.13
N LYS A 18 -1.82 -9.02 14.81
CA LYS A 18 -2.90 -8.88 13.84
C LYS A 18 -3.65 -10.17 13.58
N LEU A 19 -3.20 -11.31 14.11
CA LEU A 19 -3.92 -12.56 13.90
C LEU A 19 -5.36 -12.43 14.42
N LEU A 20 -6.31 -13.00 13.67
CA LEU A 20 -7.72 -13.03 14.02
C LEU A 20 -8.26 -14.42 13.74
N PRO A 21 -9.28 -14.89 14.50
CA PRO A 21 -10.00 -16.10 14.16
C PRO A 21 -10.80 -15.89 12.87
N PRO A 22 -11.38 -16.97 12.29
CA PRO A 22 -12.35 -16.84 11.22
C PRO A 22 -13.52 -15.93 11.60
N LEU A 23 -14.04 -15.16 10.65
CA LEU A 23 -15.14 -14.22 10.86
C LEU A 23 -16.50 -14.90 11.07
N GLY A 24 -16.59 -16.20 10.79
CA GLY A 24 -17.79 -17.01 10.95
C GLY A 24 -17.63 -18.38 10.27
N GLU A 25 -18.76 -19.01 9.94
CA GLU A 25 -18.76 -20.20 9.08
C GLU A 25 -18.21 -19.84 7.70
N LEU A 26 -17.42 -20.73 7.09
CA LEU A 26 -16.79 -20.49 5.80
C LEU A 26 -17.86 -20.30 4.70
N PRO A 27 -17.99 -19.11 4.09
CA PRO A 27 -18.79 -18.96 2.88
C PRO A 27 -18.02 -19.57 1.71
N TRP A 28 -18.74 -20.30 0.84
CA TRP A 28 -18.14 -20.95 -0.31
C TRP A 28 -19.06 -20.86 -1.52
N VAL A 29 -18.65 -20.04 -2.49
CA VAL A 29 -19.34 -19.90 -3.77
C VAL A 29 -18.67 -20.83 -4.77
N ALA A 30 -19.42 -21.83 -5.22
CA ALA A 30 -19.03 -22.65 -6.36
C ALA A 30 -19.60 -22.04 -7.64
N ASN A 31 -18.72 -21.68 -8.58
CA ASN A 31 -19.12 -21.19 -9.90
C ASN A 31 -18.35 -21.96 -10.99
N ASN A 32 -19.04 -22.92 -11.61
CA ASN A 32 -18.46 -23.85 -12.59
C ASN A 32 -18.27 -23.26 -13.99
N LYS A 33 -18.60 -21.96 -14.18
CA LYS A 33 -18.33 -21.25 -15.43
C LYS A 33 -16.82 -21.31 -15.72
N PRO A 34 -16.36 -21.72 -16.91
CA PRO A 34 -14.94 -21.68 -17.27
C PRO A 34 -14.37 -20.27 -17.10
N LEU A 35 -13.10 -20.15 -16.69
CA LEU A 35 -12.45 -18.85 -16.48
C LEU A 35 -12.56 -17.95 -17.73
N SER A 36 -12.38 -18.54 -18.92
CA SER A 36 -12.51 -17.90 -20.24
C SER A 36 -13.91 -17.38 -20.57
N GLN A 37 -14.90 -17.62 -19.70
CA GLN A 37 -16.24 -17.05 -19.80
C GLN A 37 -16.58 -16.14 -18.61
N LYS A 38 -15.78 -16.14 -17.54
CA LYS A 38 -16.03 -15.33 -16.35
C LYS A 38 -15.74 -13.85 -16.63
N LYS A 39 -16.63 -12.96 -16.17
CA LYS A 39 -16.32 -11.55 -15.95
C LYS A 39 -15.63 -11.41 -14.58
N VAL A 40 -14.42 -10.86 -14.56
CA VAL A 40 -13.61 -10.73 -13.33
C VAL A 40 -13.41 -9.26 -12.98
N ALA A 41 -13.67 -8.88 -11.73
CA ALA A 41 -13.35 -7.56 -11.20
C ALA A 41 -12.08 -7.60 -10.33
N ILE A 42 -11.37 -6.48 -10.26
CA ILE A 42 -10.22 -6.28 -9.39
C ILE A 42 -10.65 -5.45 -8.18
N ILE A 43 -10.24 -5.86 -6.99
CA ILE A 43 -10.30 -5.03 -5.79
C ILE A 43 -8.90 -4.88 -5.20
N THR A 44 -8.36 -3.67 -5.25
CA THR A 44 -7.10 -3.36 -4.56
C THR A 44 -7.38 -2.78 -3.18
N THR A 45 -6.56 -3.11 -2.19
CA THR A 45 -6.61 -2.43 -0.88
C THR A 45 -5.51 -1.37 -0.77
N ALA A 46 -5.00 -0.89 -1.89
CA ALA A 46 -3.89 0.05 -1.96
C ALA A 46 -4.31 1.51 -1.73
N GLY A 47 -5.57 1.79 -1.39
CA GLY A 47 -6.05 3.16 -1.16
C GLY A 47 -5.88 4.05 -2.40
N LEU A 48 -6.20 3.51 -3.58
CA LEU A 48 -6.17 4.25 -4.84
C LEU A 48 -7.44 5.08 -5.04
N ASN A 49 -7.29 6.34 -5.43
CA ASN A 49 -8.37 7.26 -5.78
C ASN A 49 -7.98 8.13 -6.97
N PHE A 50 -8.98 8.73 -7.61
CA PHE A 50 -8.74 9.76 -8.61
C PHE A 50 -8.16 11.02 -7.98
N ARG A 51 -7.40 11.77 -8.77
CA ARG A 51 -6.80 13.04 -8.34
C ARG A 51 -7.83 14.06 -7.87
N GLU A 52 -9.04 14.01 -8.44
CA GLU A 52 -10.17 14.88 -8.13
C GLU A 52 -11.13 14.30 -7.08
N ASP A 53 -10.97 13.02 -6.73
CA ASP A 53 -11.76 12.37 -5.69
C ASP A 53 -11.23 12.73 -4.30
N SER A 54 -12.11 12.67 -3.31
CA SER A 54 -11.70 12.71 -1.91
C SER A 54 -10.74 11.57 -1.58
N ASN A 55 -9.58 11.94 -1.02
CA ASN A 55 -8.62 11.03 -0.42
C ASN A 55 -9.30 10.07 0.57
N PHE A 56 -8.69 8.92 0.79
CA PHE A 56 -9.10 8.08 1.91
C PHE A 56 -8.62 8.69 3.22
N GLU A 57 -9.53 8.85 4.16
CA GLU A 57 -9.20 9.24 5.53
C GLU A 57 -8.54 8.07 6.31
N PHE A 58 -7.91 8.36 7.45
CA PHE A 58 -7.29 7.35 8.30
C PHE A 58 -8.24 6.22 8.74
N ALA A 59 -9.52 6.53 8.87
CA ALA A 59 -10.61 5.64 9.27
C ALA A 59 -11.69 5.59 8.18
N ASP A 60 -11.32 5.23 6.95
CA ASP A 60 -12.23 5.18 5.81
C ASP A 60 -12.46 3.74 5.33
N SER A 61 -13.63 3.18 5.63
CA SER A 61 -14.04 1.83 5.18
C SER A 61 -14.83 1.81 3.89
N SER A 62 -15.03 2.97 3.27
CA SER A 62 -15.69 3.08 1.97
C SER A 62 -14.76 2.59 0.85
N TYR A 63 -15.28 2.58 -0.37
CA TYR A 63 -14.52 2.24 -1.56
C TYR A 63 -14.56 3.39 -2.58
N ARG A 64 -13.61 3.36 -3.51
CA ARG A 64 -13.60 4.21 -4.72
C ARG A 64 -13.76 3.32 -5.94
N ALA A 65 -14.50 3.81 -6.93
CA ALA A 65 -14.67 3.13 -8.20
C ALA A 65 -13.49 3.45 -9.13
N LEU A 66 -12.99 2.44 -9.83
CA LEU A 66 -11.87 2.51 -10.76
C LEU A 66 -12.30 1.95 -12.13
N PRO A 67 -12.81 2.80 -13.04
CA PRO A 67 -13.13 2.43 -14.42
C PRO A 67 -11.98 1.72 -15.13
N ARG A 68 -12.27 0.69 -15.94
CA ARG A 68 -11.21 -0.07 -16.64
C ARG A 68 -10.33 0.75 -17.58
N ASP A 69 -10.86 1.84 -18.14
CA ASP A 69 -10.19 2.67 -19.15
C ASP A 69 -9.58 3.95 -18.57
N LEU A 70 -9.44 4.02 -17.24
CA LEU A 70 -8.78 5.14 -16.58
C LEU A 70 -7.31 5.27 -17.04
N SER A 71 -6.81 6.51 -17.03
CA SER A 71 -5.39 6.76 -17.19
C SER A 71 -4.68 6.56 -15.85
N SER A 72 -3.53 5.89 -15.87
CA SER A 72 -2.68 5.77 -14.67
C SER A 72 -2.14 7.12 -14.19
N SER A 73 -2.16 8.17 -15.03
CA SER A 73 -1.82 9.55 -14.64
C SER A 73 -2.81 10.15 -13.65
N ASP A 74 -4.04 9.65 -13.61
CA ASP A 74 -5.13 10.25 -12.86
C ASP A 74 -5.32 9.57 -11.50
N ILE A 75 -4.49 8.57 -11.18
CA ILE A 75 -4.54 7.80 -9.93
C ILE A 75 -3.45 8.25 -8.96
N LEU A 76 -3.90 8.56 -7.75
CA LEU A 76 -3.07 8.73 -6.56
C LEU A 76 -3.22 7.55 -5.60
N MET A 77 -2.25 7.40 -4.70
CA MET A 77 -2.28 6.46 -3.58
C MET A 77 -2.35 7.25 -2.27
N THR A 78 -3.49 7.21 -1.58
CA THR A 78 -3.72 7.93 -0.31
C THR A 78 -3.74 6.98 0.89
N HIS A 79 -3.10 5.83 0.76
CA HIS A 79 -3.05 4.80 1.78
C HIS A 79 -2.35 5.25 3.07
N ALA A 80 -2.99 5.02 4.23
CA ALA A 80 -2.56 5.54 5.52
C ALA A 80 -1.23 4.96 6.07
N SER A 81 -0.96 3.67 5.83
CA SER A 81 0.25 3.01 6.33
C SER A 81 1.51 3.49 5.60
N VAL A 82 2.60 3.71 6.33
CA VAL A 82 3.95 4.00 5.76
C VAL A 82 4.91 2.82 5.85
N ASN A 83 4.40 1.63 6.19
CA ASN A 83 5.24 0.44 6.45
C ASN A 83 5.34 -0.48 5.22
N TYR A 84 5.51 0.10 4.04
CA TYR A 84 5.74 -0.63 2.79
C TYR A 84 6.31 0.31 1.71
N ASP A 85 7.02 -0.28 0.75
CA ASP A 85 7.64 0.43 -0.36
C ASP A 85 6.59 0.89 -1.39
N ARG A 86 6.54 2.19 -1.68
CA ARG A 86 5.63 2.77 -2.69
C ARG A 86 6.25 2.92 -4.07
N SER A 87 7.56 2.76 -4.21
CA SER A 87 8.25 2.90 -5.50
C SER A 87 7.72 1.91 -6.55
N GLY A 88 7.27 0.73 -6.11
CA GLY A 88 6.63 -0.25 -6.99
C GLY A 88 5.41 0.32 -7.74
N PHE A 89 4.51 1.01 -7.03
CA PHE A 89 3.35 1.69 -7.62
C PHE A 89 3.76 2.90 -8.47
N GLN A 90 4.75 3.68 -8.02
CA GLN A 90 5.25 4.83 -8.76
C GLN A 90 5.80 4.44 -10.13
N GLU A 91 6.49 3.30 -10.21
CA GLU A 91 7.05 2.74 -11.43
C GLU A 91 6.02 2.03 -12.31
N ASP A 92 5.15 1.22 -11.71
CA ASP A 92 4.18 0.40 -12.44
C ASP A 92 2.91 0.19 -11.60
N ILE A 93 1.80 0.78 -12.05
CA ILE A 93 0.51 0.61 -11.39
C ILE A 93 0.07 -0.87 -11.33
N ASN A 94 0.50 -1.69 -12.29
CA ASN A 94 0.10 -3.08 -12.36
C ASN A 94 0.63 -3.94 -11.22
N VAL A 95 1.61 -3.43 -10.46
CA VAL A 95 2.09 -4.08 -9.24
C VAL A 95 1.02 -4.13 -8.15
N VAL A 96 0.14 -3.12 -8.08
CA VAL A 96 -0.88 -2.98 -7.01
C VAL A 96 -2.31 -2.91 -7.54
N PHE A 97 -2.49 -2.72 -8.85
CA PHE A 97 -3.75 -2.72 -9.56
C PHE A 97 -3.51 -3.17 -11.02
N PRO A 98 -3.49 -4.49 -11.29
CA PRO A 98 -3.02 -5.11 -12.55
C PRO A 98 -4.00 -4.94 -13.72
N ILE A 99 -4.48 -3.71 -13.96
CA ILE A 99 -5.50 -3.43 -14.97
C ILE A 99 -5.06 -3.84 -16.38
N ASP A 100 -3.79 -3.59 -16.73
CA ASP A 100 -3.27 -3.93 -18.05
C ASP A 100 -3.08 -5.44 -18.19
N ARG A 101 -2.59 -6.12 -17.14
CA ARG A 101 -2.47 -7.58 -17.12
C ARG A 101 -3.83 -8.25 -17.32
N PHE A 102 -4.89 -7.73 -16.70
CA PHE A 102 -6.23 -8.27 -16.90
C PHE A 102 -6.80 -7.98 -18.30
N LYS A 103 -6.49 -6.82 -18.90
CA LYS A 103 -6.83 -6.53 -20.30
C LYS A 103 -6.11 -7.48 -21.26
N GLU A 104 -4.84 -7.79 -20.99
CA GLU A 104 -4.06 -8.78 -21.75
C GLU A 104 -4.70 -10.17 -21.62
N LEU A 105 -5.02 -10.63 -20.40
CA LEU A 105 -5.72 -11.90 -20.14
C LEU A 105 -7.08 -12.00 -20.85
N GLU A 106 -7.84 -10.91 -20.92
CA GLU A 106 -9.09 -10.82 -21.68
C GLU A 106 -8.82 -10.97 -23.18
N SER A 107 -7.83 -10.26 -23.72
CA SER A 107 -7.47 -10.33 -25.14
C SER A 107 -6.95 -11.72 -25.57
N GLU A 108 -6.27 -12.42 -24.65
CA GLU A 108 -5.79 -13.80 -24.83
C GLU A 108 -6.92 -14.85 -24.66
N GLY A 109 -8.11 -14.45 -24.20
CA GLY A 109 -9.23 -15.35 -23.91
C GLY A 109 -9.03 -16.23 -22.67
N VAL A 110 -8.08 -15.87 -21.79
CA VAL A 110 -7.85 -16.57 -20.52
C VAL A 110 -9.01 -16.29 -19.56
N ILE A 111 -9.47 -15.05 -19.51
CA ILE A 111 -10.72 -14.64 -18.84
C ILE A 111 -11.75 -14.25 -19.89
N GLY A 112 -13.04 -14.31 -19.55
CA GLY A 112 -14.10 -13.88 -20.45
C GLY A 112 -14.16 -12.36 -20.63
N ARG A 113 -14.03 -11.61 -19.54
CA ARG A 113 -14.03 -10.14 -19.54
C ARG A 113 -13.43 -9.56 -18.26
N LEU A 114 -12.72 -8.45 -18.37
CA LEU A 114 -12.45 -7.58 -17.22
C LEU A 114 -13.68 -6.69 -16.94
N ALA A 115 -14.08 -6.57 -15.68
CA ALA A 115 -15.18 -5.70 -15.26
C ALA A 115 -14.97 -4.26 -15.73
N ASP A 116 -16.06 -3.57 -16.11
CA ASP A 116 -15.99 -2.20 -16.61
C ASP A 116 -15.65 -1.21 -15.49
N VAL A 117 -16.00 -1.57 -14.25
CA VAL A 117 -15.64 -0.85 -13.02
C VAL A 117 -14.99 -1.82 -12.03
N ASN A 118 -13.84 -1.41 -11.52
CA ASN A 118 -13.08 -2.08 -10.47
C ASN A 118 -13.11 -1.22 -9.19
N TYR A 119 -12.53 -1.69 -8.10
CA TYR A 119 -12.68 -1.00 -6.83
C TYR A 119 -11.41 -0.93 -6.00
N SER A 120 -11.35 0.08 -5.15
CA SER A 120 -10.26 0.32 -4.23
C SER A 120 -10.81 0.55 -2.83
N PHE A 121 -10.21 -0.08 -1.84
CA PHE A 121 -10.43 0.21 -0.43
C PHE A 121 -9.14 0.74 0.21
N MET A 122 -9.27 1.52 1.29
CA MET A 122 -8.19 1.68 2.24
C MET A 122 -7.95 0.32 2.92
N GLY A 123 -6.76 -0.25 2.79
CA GLY A 123 -6.38 -1.48 3.50
C GLY A 123 -5.64 -1.25 4.82
N GLY A 124 -5.50 0.01 5.23
CA GLY A 124 -4.65 0.44 6.34
C GLY A 124 -5.40 0.63 7.65
N GLY A 125 -5.26 -0.31 8.59
CA GLY A 125 -5.40 -0.02 10.03
C GLY A 125 -6.76 -0.28 10.69
N MET A 126 -7.82 -0.58 9.94
CA MET A 126 -9.13 -0.97 10.49
C MET A 126 -9.29 -2.47 10.66
N LEU A 127 -10.24 -2.88 11.51
CA LEU A 127 -10.64 -4.28 11.66
C LEU A 127 -11.54 -4.74 10.49
N PRO A 128 -11.57 -6.06 10.17
CA PRO A 128 -12.34 -6.56 9.03
C PRO A 128 -13.85 -6.28 9.08
N ASP A 129 -14.45 -6.34 10.26
CA ASP A 129 -15.87 -6.08 10.51
C ASP A 129 -16.29 -4.66 10.10
N VAL A 130 -15.39 -3.68 10.23
CA VAL A 130 -15.61 -2.29 9.82
C VAL A 130 -15.94 -2.15 8.33
N TYR A 131 -15.51 -3.09 7.47
CA TYR A 131 -15.80 -3.06 6.04
C TYR A 131 -17.11 -3.75 5.66
N GLU A 132 -17.76 -4.50 6.56
CA GLU A 132 -18.87 -5.40 6.23
C GLU A 132 -19.98 -4.71 5.43
N ALA A 133 -20.50 -3.59 5.95
CA ALA A 133 -21.60 -2.88 5.31
C ALA A 133 -21.24 -2.43 3.88
N ASN A 134 -20.07 -1.81 3.72
CA ASN A 134 -19.61 -1.32 2.41
C ASN A 134 -19.30 -2.46 1.43
N VAL A 135 -18.78 -3.60 1.91
CA VAL A 135 -18.52 -4.77 1.06
C VAL A 135 -19.82 -5.43 0.61
N ARG A 136 -20.82 -5.52 1.49
CA ARG A 136 -22.16 -6.04 1.12
C ARG A 136 -22.88 -5.11 0.14
N ASP A 137 -22.72 -3.80 0.30
CA ASP A 137 -23.24 -2.83 -0.67
C ASP A 137 -22.52 -2.94 -2.02
N LEU A 138 -21.20 -3.07 -2.01
CA LEU A 138 -20.41 -3.32 -3.22
C LEU A 138 -20.82 -4.62 -3.92
N ALA A 139 -21.15 -5.68 -3.18
CA ALA A 139 -21.62 -6.94 -3.75
C ALA A 139 -22.89 -6.75 -4.61
N LYS A 140 -23.77 -5.82 -4.25
CA LYS A 140 -24.96 -5.48 -5.07
C LYS A 140 -24.55 -4.89 -6.41
N LEU A 141 -23.55 -4.00 -6.43
CA LEU A 141 -23.03 -3.39 -7.65
C LEU A 141 -22.34 -4.43 -8.55
N LEU A 142 -21.49 -5.28 -7.97
CA LEU A 142 -20.79 -6.35 -8.68
C LEU A 142 -21.77 -7.34 -9.32
N LYS A 143 -22.84 -7.73 -8.60
CA LYS A 143 -23.92 -8.57 -9.16
C LYS A 143 -24.65 -7.88 -10.30
N ALA A 144 -24.94 -6.57 -10.16
CA ALA A 144 -25.59 -5.80 -11.21
C ALA A 144 -24.74 -5.66 -12.47
N ASP A 145 -23.40 -5.61 -12.34
CA ASP A 145 -22.46 -5.67 -13.47
C ASP A 145 -22.24 -7.10 -14.01
N GLY A 146 -22.85 -8.12 -13.38
CA GLY A 146 -22.69 -9.52 -13.80
C GLY A 146 -21.27 -10.04 -13.60
N VAL A 147 -20.55 -9.54 -12.58
CA VAL A 147 -19.24 -10.05 -12.19
C VAL A 147 -19.38 -11.47 -11.64
N ASP A 148 -18.62 -12.40 -12.21
CA ASP A 148 -18.62 -13.81 -11.82
C ASP A 148 -17.62 -14.10 -10.69
N ALA A 149 -16.51 -13.38 -10.67
CA ALA A 149 -15.43 -13.55 -9.70
C ALA A 149 -14.68 -12.23 -9.42
N VAL A 150 -14.05 -12.15 -8.25
CA VAL A 150 -13.24 -10.99 -7.84
C VAL A 150 -11.83 -11.42 -7.48
N PHE A 151 -10.84 -10.70 -8.01
CA PHE A 151 -9.43 -10.82 -7.64
C PHE A 151 -9.05 -9.69 -6.67
N ILE A 152 -8.60 -10.03 -5.47
CA ILE A 152 -8.36 -9.06 -4.39
C ILE A 152 -6.86 -9.02 -4.01
N LEU A 153 -6.24 -7.84 -3.98
CA LEU A 153 -4.80 -7.73 -3.70
C LEU A 153 -4.42 -6.72 -2.59
N PRO A 154 -3.43 -7.05 -1.74
CA PRO A 154 -2.94 -6.22 -0.64
C PRO A 154 -1.67 -5.43 -1.00
N VAL A 155 -1.34 -4.40 -0.23
CA VAL A 155 -0.01 -3.73 -0.31
C VAL A 155 0.76 -3.72 1.01
N CYS A 156 0.08 -3.71 2.15
CA CYS A 156 0.72 -3.69 3.45
C CYS A 156 0.30 -4.89 4.31
N PRO A 157 0.91 -5.11 5.49
CA PRO A 157 0.57 -6.28 6.30
C PRO A 157 -0.89 -6.29 6.76
N ASN A 158 -1.42 -5.15 7.17
CA ASN A 158 -2.83 -5.02 7.55
C ASN A 158 -3.78 -5.30 6.41
N CYS A 159 -3.38 -4.99 5.17
CA CYS A 159 -4.17 -5.30 4.00
C CYS A 159 -4.49 -6.79 3.87
N SER A 160 -3.61 -7.69 4.35
CA SER A 160 -3.90 -9.13 4.33
C SER A 160 -5.17 -9.46 5.13
N ARG A 161 -5.44 -8.76 6.24
CA ARG A 161 -6.71 -8.89 6.99
C ARG A 161 -7.89 -8.36 6.20
N THR A 162 -7.72 -7.19 5.59
CA THR A 162 -8.76 -6.58 4.74
C THR A 162 -9.10 -7.49 3.57
N VAL A 163 -8.11 -8.07 2.88
CA VAL A 163 -8.32 -9.06 1.81
C VAL A 163 -9.11 -10.26 2.32
N CYS A 164 -8.75 -10.82 3.49
CA CYS A 164 -9.49 -11.93 4.08
C CYS A 164 -10.95 -11.56 4.39
N GLY A 165 -11.18 -10.37 4.96
CA GLY A 165 -12.52 -9.85 5.27
C GLY A 165 -13.37 -9.60 4.03
N ILE A 166 -12.84 -8.88 3.04
CA ILE A 166 -13.54 -8.62 1.76
C ILE A 166 -13.90 -9.95 1.08
N SER A 167 -12.96 -10.90 1.03
CA SER A 167 -13.20 -12.23 0.45
C SER A 167 -14.37 -12.93 1.14
N TYR A 168 -14.36 -12.98 2.47
CA TYR A 168 -15.42 -13.57 3.27
C TYR A 168 -16.79 -12.92 2.99
N TYR A 169 -16.87 -11.59 3.06
CA TYR A 169 -18.15 -10.90 2.89
C TYR A 169 -18.69 -11.01 1.46
N LEU A 170 -17.85 -10.91 0.43
CA LEU A 170 -18.28 -11.10 -0.96
C LEU A 170 -18.77 -12.53 -1.23
N GLU A 171 -18.09 -13.56 -0.70
CA GLU A 171 -18.55 -14.94 -0.86
C GLU A 171 -19.83 -15.22 -0.08
N SER A 172 -20.02 -14.59 1.08
CA SER A 172 -21.29 -14.66 1.82
C SER A 172 -22.45 -14.05 1.03
N GLU A 173 -22.14 -13.14 0.11
CA GLU A 173 -23.08 -12.54 -0.82
C GLU A 173 -23.19 -13.34 -2.14
N GLY A 174 -22.50 -14.46 -2.31
CA GLY A 174 -22.61 -15.26 -3.53
C GLY A 174 -21.72 -14.80 -4.69
N ILE A 175 -20.69 -14.00 -4.44
CA ILE A 175 -19.67 -13.62 -5.43
C ILE A 175 -18.41 -14.43 -5.16
N GLN A 176 -17.92 -15.18 -6.15
CA GLN A 176 -16.71 -15.98 -6.01
C GLN A 176 -15.48 -15.07 -5.86
N THR A 177 -14.54 -15.40 -4.98
CA THR A 177 -13.34 -14.58 -4.77
C THR A 177 -12.07 -15.41 -4.85
N THR A 178 -10.98 -14.76 -5.23
CA THR A 178 -9.60 -15.20 -4.95
C THR A 178 -8.79 -13.98 -4.57
N GLY A 179 -7.82 -14.14 -3.68
CA GLY A 179 -6.99 -13.01 -3.27
C GLY A 179 -5.54 -13.36 -3.01
N ILE A 180 -4.74 -12.31 -2.83
CA ILE A 180 -3.35 -12.43 -2.42
C ILE A 180 -3.21 -12.08 -0.93
N ALA A 181 -2.38 -12.83 -0.21
CA ALA A 181 -1.92 -12.44 1.11
C ALA A 181 -0.40 -12.17 1.07
N LEU A 182 0.01 -11.06 1.68
CA LEU A 182 1.42 -10.78 1.93
C LEU A 182 1.88 -11.35 3.27
N PHE A 183 0.95 -11.69 4.17
CA PHE A 183 1.28 -12.31 5.44
C PHE A 183 0.50 -13.62 5.62
N ARG A 184 1.23 -14.73 5.55
CA ARG A 184 0.67 -16.08 5.46
C ARG A 184 -0.16 -16.44 6.68
N GLU A 185 0.33 -16.08 7.85
CA GLU A 185 -0.24 -16.45 9.14
C GLU A 185 -1.61 -15.79 9.33
N ILE A 186 -1.81 -14.55 8.84
CA ILE A 186 -3.14 -13.91 8.84
C ILE A 186 -4.13 -14.76 8.04
N ALA A 187 -3.79 -15.18 6.83
CA ALA A 187 -4.67 -16.01 6.01
C ALA A 187 -4.90 -17.39 6.65
N GLN A 188 -3.85 -17.98 7.24
CA GLN A 188 -3.95 -19.27 7.92
C GLN A 188 -4.90 -19.24 9.13
N THR A 189 -4.89 -18.17 9.92
CA THR A 189 -5.77 -18.07 11.10
C THR A 189 -7.19 -17.66 10.74
N MET A 190 -7.35 -16.70 9.81
CA MET A 190 -8.66 -16.20 9.39
C MET A 190 -9.41 -17.16 8.47
N LYS A 191 -8.71 -18.08 7.79
CA LYS A 191 -9.28 -19.11 6.90
C LYS A 191 -10.26 -18.53 5.85
N PRO A 192 -9.86 -17.52 5.07
CA PRO A 192 -10.69 -17.02 3.97
C PRO A 192 -10.91 -18.08 2.88
N PRO A 193 -11.87 -17.87 1.96
CA PRO A 193 -12.23 -18.86 0.95
C PRO A 193 -11.05 -19.32 0.08
N ARG A 194 -10.40 -18.41 -0.64
CA ARG A 194 -9.32 -18.74 -1.59
C ARG A 194 -8.23 -17.69 -1.57
N ILE A 195 -7.05 -18.05 -1.10
CA ILE A 195 -5.90 -17.15 -1.02
C ILE A 195 -4.64 -17.80 -1.58
N LEU A 196 -3.93 -17.03 -2.41
CA LEU A 196 -2.54 -17.27 -2.76
C LEU A 196 -1.66 -16.43 -1.83
N TRP A 197 -0.80 -17.07 -1.06
CA TRP A 197 0.25 -16.37 -0.33
C TRP A 197 1.49 -16.18 -1.22
N VAL A 198 2.05 -14.97 -1.19
CA VAL A 198 3.31 -14.63 -1.86
C VAL A 198 4.34 -14.15 -0.84
N SER A 199 5.60 -14.52 -1.05
CA SER A 199 6.72 -14.13 -0.17
C SER A 199 7.36 -12.78 -0.55
N PHE A 200 6.63 -11.98 -1.33
CA PHE A 200 7.17 -10.78 -1.96
C PHE A 200 7.25 -9.58 -1.00
N PRO A 201 8.13 -8.59 -1.24
CA PRO A 201 8.17 -7.37 -0.44
C PRO A 201 6.80 -6.68 -0.34
N LEU A 202 6.56 -6.04 0.81
CA LEU A 202 5.38 -5.20 1.00
C LEU A 202 5.38 -4.07 -0.04
N GLY A 203 4.22 -3.77 -0.60
CA GLY A 203 4.04 -2.85 -1.72
C GLY A 203 4.17 -3.52 -3.10
N ARG A 204 4.62 -4.79 -3.15
CA ARG A 204 4.91 -5.51 -4.40
C ARG A 204 4.22 -6.89 -4.48
N PRO A 205 2.88 -6.97 -4.31
CA PRO A 205 2.16 -8.25 -4.26
C PRO A 205 2.19 -9.06 -5.56
N LEU A 206 2.56 -8.44 -6.68
CA LEU A 206 2.70 -9.09 -7.98
C LEU A 206 4.14 -9.12 -8.50
N GLY A 207 5.11 -8.85 -7.63
CA GLY A 207 6.52 -8.86 -8.00
C GLY A 207 7.07 -7.51 -8.41
N LYS A 208 8.12 -7.56 -9.22
CA LYS A 208 8.85 -6.38 -9.66
C LYS A 208 8.02 -5.55 -10.65
N PRO A 209 8.13 -4.20 -10.62
CA PRO A 209 7.61 -3.32 -11.65
C PRO A 209 8.06 -3.75 -13.04
N SER A 210 7.15 -3.65 -14.02
CA SER A 210 7.41 -3.94 -15.43
C SER A 210 7.82 -5.39 -15.77
N ASP A 211 7.79 -6.33 -14.81
CA ASP A 211 7.92 -7.76 -15.11
C ASP A 211 6.56 -8.35 -15.48
N THR A 212 6.08 -8.02 -16.69
CA THR A 212 4.77 -8.41 -17.21
C THR A 212 4.55 -9.92 -17.14
N ALA A 213 5.56 -10.73 -17.48
CA ALA A 213 5.44 -12.17 -17.50
C ALA A 213 5.25 -12.74 -16.09
N PHE A 214 6.04 -12.28 -15.13
CA PHE A 214 5.94 -12.72 -13.73
C PHE A 214 4.61 -12.27 -13.09
N GLN A 215 4.23 -11.00 -13.28
CA GLN A 215 2.96 -10.47 -12.80
C GLN A 215 1.77 -11.30 -13.32
N THR A 216 1.76 -11.56 -14.63
CA THR A 216 0.72 -12.38 -15.28
C THR A 216 0.67 -13.79 -14.71
N GLU A 217 1.81 -14.41 -14.42
CA GLU A 217 1.83 -15.77 -13.88
C GLU A 217 1.34 -15.84 -12.44
N VAL A 218 1.70 -14.86 -11.60
CA VAL A 218 1.15 -14.74 -10.23
C VAL A 218 -0.37 -14.59 -10.28
N ILE A 219 -0.88 -13.75 -11.19
CA ILE A 219 -2.32 -13.56 -11.40
C ILE A 219 -2.99 -14.86 -11.86
N LYS A 220 -2.43 -15.54 -12.87
CA LYS A 220 -2.95 -16.83 -13.37
C LYS A 220 -2.99 -17.88 -12.26
N ARG A 221 -1.96 -17.94 -11.41
CA ARG A 221 -1.91 -18.85 -10.26
C ARG A 221 -3.02 -18.57 -9.25
N ALA A 222 -3.26 -17.31 -8.93
CA ALA A 222 -4.35 -16.92 -8.02
C ALA A 222 -5.74 -17.16 -8.63
N LEU A 223 -5.94 -16.86 -9.92
CA LEU A 223 -7.18 -17.15 -10.64
C LEU A 223 -7.45 -18.66 -10.73
N GLY A 224 -6.40 -19.49 -10.79
CA GLY A 224 -6.51 -20.95 -10.75
C GLY A 224 -7.22 -21.47 -9.50
N LEU A 225 -7.11 -20.76 -8.36
CA LEU A 225 -7.79 -21.15 -7.12
C LEU A 225 -9.32 -21.12 -7.24
N LEU A 226 -9.88 -20.36 -8.19
CA LEU A 226 -11.31 -20.33 -8.47
C LEU A 226 -11.85 -21.70 -8.91
N GLY A 227 -10.98 -22.60 -9.38
CA GLY A 227 -11.32 -23.98 -9.75
C GLY A 227 -11.36 -24.97 -8.58
N ALA A 228 -11.03 -24.55 -7.35
CA ALA A 228 -11.11 -25.43 -6.18
C ALA A 228 -12.56 -25.84 -5.89
N GLU A 229 -12.74 -27.12 -5.52
CA GLU A 229 -14.06 -27.70 -5.23
C GLU A 229 -14.53 -27.45 -3.79
N GLN A 230 -13.57 -27.34 -2.85
CA GLN A 230 -13.81 -27.11 -1.43
C GLN A 230 -12.74 -26.18 -0.81
N GLY A 231 -13.08 -25.51 0.29
CA GLY A 231 -12.20 -24.60 1.02
C GLY A 231 -12.12 -24.90 2.52
N PRO A 232 -11.38 -24.06 3.28
CA PRO A 232 -10.64 -22.90 2.80
C PRO A 232 -9.39 -23.33 2.00
N VAL A 233 -8.98 -22.52 1.04
CA VAL A 233 -7.78 -22.76 0.22
C VAL A 233 -6.75 -21.70 0.55
N LEU A 234 -5.58 -22.15 1.01
CA LEU A 234 -4.38 -21.35 1.16
C LEU A 234 -3.25 -22.06 0.42
N GLU A 235 -2.82 -21.50 -0.71
CA GLU A 235 -1.69 -22.02 -1.48
C GLU A 235 -0.50 -21.06 -1.40
N ASP A 236 0.71 -21.63 -1.36
CA ASP A 236 1.95 -20.86 -1.38
C ASP A 236 2.42 -20.71 -2.84
N TYR A 237 2.75 -19.48 -3.26
CA TYR A 237 3.39 -19.27 -4.55
C TYR A 237 4.79 -19.88 -4.51
N PRO A 238 5.18 -20.70 -5.50
CA PRO A 238 6.35 -21.58 -5.39
C PRO A 238 7.69 -20.86 -5.56
N ILE A 239 7.69 -19.63 -6.08
CA ILE A 239 8.89 -18.86 -6.39
C ILE A 239 8.99 -17.72 -5.39
N ASP A 240 10.07 -17.69 -4.62
CA ASP A 240 10.47 -16.48 -3.92
C ASP A 240 10.97 -15.44 -4.93
N LEU A 241 10.67 -14.16 -4.73
CA LEU A 241 11.30 -13.12 -5.55
C LEU A 241 12.81 -13.21 -5.33
N PRO A 242 13.61 -13.41 -6.39
CA PRO A 242 15.05 -13.41 -6.25
C PRO A 242 15.51 -12.06 -5.69
N PRO A 243 16.54 -12.03 -4.83
CA PRO A 243 17.17 -10.78 -4.45
C PRO A 243 17.60 -10.05 -5.73
N ILE A 244 17.34 -8.75 -5.79
CA ILE A 244 17.79 -7.95 -6.91
C ILE A 244 19.32 -7.85 -6.78
N ASP A 245 20.04 -8.52 -7.67
CA ASP A 245 21.50 -8.45 -7.74
C ASP A 245 21.89 -7.13 -8.44
N THR A 246 21.65 -6.00 -7.77
CA THR A 246 21.96 -4.68 -8.30
C THR A 246 23.29 -4.17 -7.80
N THR A 247 24.16 -3.88 -8.76
CA THR A 247 25.20 -2.86 -8.55
C THR A 247 24.47 -1.52 -8.37
N PRO A 248 24.81 -0.70 -7.36
CA PRO A 248 24.23 0.63 -7.21
C PRO A 248 24.34 1.42 -8.52
N PRO A 249 23.34 2.25 -8.87
CA PRO A 249 23.36 3.00 -10.13
C PRO A 249 24.67 3.78 -10.27
N ALA A 250 25.23 3.79 -11.49
CA ALA A 250 26.58 4.27 -11.78
C ALA A 250 26.86 5.72 -11.34
N CYS A 251 25.82 6.53 -11.15
CA CYS A 251 25.87 7.86 -10.55
C CYS A 251 24.66 8.03 -9.61
N PRO A 252 24.78 7.72 -8.30
CA PRO A 252 23.71 7.97 -7.35
C PRO A 252 23.39 9.46 -7.31
N VAL A 253 22.10 9.80 -7.15
CA VAL A 253 21.68 11.19 -6.92
C VAL A 253 22.38 11.66 -5.64
N SER A 254 23.25 12.66 -5.77
CA SER A 254 24.05 13.17 -4.65
C SER A 254 23.29 14.23 -3.89
N PHE A 255 23.09 14.01 -2.59
CA PHE A 255 22.59 15.03 -1.67
C PHE A 255 23.77 15.90 -1.23
N GLN A 256 23.81 17.16 -1.67
CA GLN A 256 24.88 18.07 -1.29
C GLN A 256 24.70 18.51 0.18
N ARG A 257 25.63 18.11 1.07
CA ARG A 257 25.57 18.40 2.52
C ARG A 257 26.28 19.69 2.98
N LYS A 258 26.95 20.45 2.10
CA LYS A 258 27.63 21.69 2.53
C LYS A 258 26.64 22.85 2.56
N GLN A 259 26.34 23.36 3.76
CA GLN A 259 25.38 24.43 3.99
C GLN A 259 25.90 25.48 4.97
N ASP A 260 25.61 26.74 4.64
CA ASP A 260 25.78 27.91 5.52
C ASP A 260 24.44 28.35 6.17
N ASP A 261 23.30 27.75 5.77
CA ASP A 261 21.96 28.04 6.30
C ASP A 261 21.57 27.02 7.38
N GLU A 262 21.25 27.50 8.58
CA GLU A 262 20.89 26.67 9.74
C GLU A 262 19.37 26.42 9.85
N SER A 263 18.53 27.12 9.07
CA SER A 263 17.07 26.98 9.12
C SER A 263 16.58 25.72 8.40
N TRP A 264 15.54 25.06 8.93
CA TRP A 264 14.83 23.98 8.26
C TRP A 264 14.34 24.39 6.88
N HIS A 265 13.74 25.59 6.76
CA HIS A 265 13.27 26.09 5.48
C HIS A 265 14.38 26.18 4.44
N GLY A 266 15.51 26.81 4.77
CA GLY A 266 16.62 26.99 3.84
C GLY A 266 17.24 25.66 3.43
N ARG A 267 17.50 24.79 4.41
CA ARG A 267 18.09 23.47 4.20
C ARG A 267 17.23 22.58 3.31
N LEU A 268 15.92 22.50 3.61
CA LEU A 268 14.98 21.67 2.85
C LEU A 268 14.70 22.25 1.45
N SER A 269 14.57 23.58 1.33
CA SER A 269 14.36 24.25 0.03
C SER A 269 15.51 23.98 -0.94
N GLN A 270 16.76 24.03 -0.44
CA GLN A 270 17.93 23.76 -1.26
C GLN A 270 17.99 22.30 -1.72
N GLU A 271 17.70 21.35 -0.83
CA GLU A 271 17.68 19.92 -1.15
C GLU A 271 16.59 19.61 -2.19
N VAL A 272 15.39 20.13 -2.01
CA VAL A 272 14.30 20.06 -3.01
C VAL A 272 14.75 20.64 -4.34
N GLY A 273 15.38 21.83 -4.34
CA GLY A 273 15.88 22.48 -5.55
C GLY A 273 16.92 21.63 -6.30
N ALA A 274 17.81 20.93 -5.57
CA ALA A 274 18.80 20.03 -6.17
C ALA A 274 18.17 18.77 -6.79
N LEU A 275 17.03 18.32 -6.27
CA LEU A 275 16.30 17.15 -6.77
C LEU A 275 15.33 17.46 -7.92
N THR A 276 14.89 18.72 -8.06
CA THR A 276 13.92 19.13 -9.11
C THR A 276 14.27 18.64 -10.52
N PRO A 277 15.51 18.77 -11.04
CA PRO A 277 15.83 18.29 -12.39
C PRO A 277 15.63 16.78 -12.55
N TRP A 278 15.90 16.00 -11.50
CA TRP A 278 15.70 14.55 -11.50
C TRP A 278 14.22 14.19 -11.43
N TYR A 279 13.45 14.90 -10.61
CA TYR A 279 11.99 14.75 -10.57
C TYR A 279 11.35 15.06 -11.92
N GLU A 280 11.74 16.16 -12.58
CA GLU A 280 11.25 16.54 -13.91
C GLU A 280 11.62 15.49 -14.98
N LEU A 281 12.83 14.92 -14.90
CA LEU A 281 13.25 13.82 -15.76
C LEU A 281 12.38 12.58 -15.54
N SER A 282 12.10 12.22 -14.29
CA SER A 282 11.18 11.13 -13.93
C SER A 282 9.80 11.36 -14.53
N LEU A 283 9.21 12.54 -14.31
CA LEU A 283 7.88 12.88 -14.80
C LEU A 283 7.81 12.76 -16.33
N LYS A 284 8.82 13.27 -17.05
CA LYS A 284 8.90 13.16 -18.50
C LYS A 284 9.03 11.71 -18.98
N ARG A 285 9.77 10.86 -18.26
CA ARG A 285 9.98 9.45 -18.60
C ARG A 285 8.73 8.61 -18.36
N ARG A 286 8.09 8.80 -17.20
CA ARG A 286 6.94 8.00 -16.73
C ARG A 286 5.62 8.49 -17.32
N GLY A 287 5.52 9.76 -17.70
CA GLY A 287 4.27 10.38 -18.14
C GLY A 287 3.25 10.59 -17.01
N ARG A 288 3.64 10.33 -15.76
CA ARG A 288 2.81 10.50 -14.56
C ARG A 288 3.67 10.84 -13.34
N THR A 289 3.02 11.35 -12.30
CA THR A 289 3.57 11.52 -10.96
C THR A 289 2.53 11.11 -9.92
N THR A 290 2.99 10.63 -8.76
CA THR A 290 2.16 10.35 -7.59
C THR A 290 2.15 11.50 -6.59
N VAL A 291 2.84 12.62 -6.90
CA VAL A 291 2.79 13.85 -6.11
C VAL A 291 1.46 14.56 -6.33
N GLY A 292 0.86 15.02 -5.24
CA GLY A 292 -0.29 15.92 -5.20
C GLY A 292 -1.40 15.50 -4.25
N ILE A 293 -1.19 14.52 -3.37
CA ILE A 293 -2.23 14.11 -2.41
C ILE A 293 -2.51 15.20 -1.37
N CYS A 294 -1.58 16.13 -1.15
CA CYS A 294 -1.72 17.27 -0.25
C CYS A 294 -2.42 18.48 -0.89
N GLU A 295 -2.70 18.42 -2.20
CA GLU A 295 -3.30 19.53 -2.97
C GLU A 295 -2.54 20.87 -2.84
N SER A 296 -1.23 20.80 -2.63
CA SER A 296 -0.35 21.95 -2.43
C SER A 296 0.89 21.85 -3.31
N SER A 297 1.48 22.99 -3.67
CA SER A 297 2.73 23.01 -4.42
C SER A 297 3.90 22.59 -3.53
N ILE A 298 4.94 22.00 -4.11
CA ILE A 298 6.15 21.61 -3.36
C ILE A 298 6.74 22.80 -2.55
N PRO A 299 6.86 24.03 -3.07
CA PRO A 299 7.34 25.18 -2.27
C PRO A 299 6.44 25.52 -1.07
N ASN A 300 5.11 25.41 -1.24
CA ASN A 300 4.17 25.66 -0.14
C ASN A 300 4.22 24.54 0.90
N ILE A 301 4.42 23.29 0.47
CA ILE A 301 4.64 22.15 1.37
C ILE A 301 5.91 22.37 2.18
N VAL A 302 7.02 22.75 1.55
CA VAL A 302 8.27 23.08 2.26
C VAL A 302 8.03 24.16 3.30
N THR A 303 7.42 25.28 2.90
CA THR A 303 7.08 26.38 3.83
C THR A 303 6.24 25.90 5.02
N GLY A 304 5.17 25.16 4.75
CA GLY A 304 4.23 24.72 5.78
C GLY A 304 4.83 23.69 6.75
N LEU A 305 5.73 22.83 6.28
CA LEU A 305 6.44 21.89 7.14
C LEU A 305 7.50 22.62 7.99
N THR A 306 8.24 23.55 7.43
CA THR A 306 9.38 24.13 8.16
C THR A 306 9.00 25.28 9.08
N SER A 307 7.86 25.95 8.86
CA SER A 307 7.44 27.13 9.65
C SER A 307 7.46 26.90 11.16
N TRP A 308 6.83 25.83 11.64
CA TRP A 308 6.82 25.48 13.07
C TRP A 308 8.17 24.92 13.54
N ALA A 309 8.87 24.19 12.68
CA ALA A 309 10.16 23.59 13.04
C ALA A 309 11.25 24.65 13.23
N ASP A 310 11.19 25.75 12.47
CA ASP A 310 12.07 26.92 12.60
C ASP A 310 11.65 27.86 13.74
N ASP A 311 10.35 28.00 13.97
CA ASP A 311 9.79 28.86 15.02
C ASP A 311 8.61 28.18 15.70
N VAL A 312 8.86 27.60 16.88
CA VAL A 312 7.85 26.90 17.68
C VAL A 312 6.72 27.80 18.20
N THR A 313 6.81 29.12 18.03
CA THR A 313 5.70 30.05 18.32
C THR A 313 4.66 30.08 17.20
N GLN A 314 5.00 29.60 16.01
CA GLN A 314 4.03 29.39 14.93
C GLN A 314 3.06 28.26 15.27
N PRO A 315 1.87 28.21 14.62
CA PRO A 315 0.95 27.09 14.78
C PRO A 315 1.58 25.77 14.33
N PHE A 316 1.40 24.72 15.13
CA PHE A 316 1.75 23.36 14.71
C PHE A 316 0.90 22.95 13.49
N PRO A 317 1.47 22.30 12.45
CA PRO A 317 0.73 21.92 11.27
C PRO A 317 -0.41 20.93 11.61
N GLU A 318 -1.55 21.10 10.96
CA GLU A 318 -2.71 20.20 11.13
C GLU A 318 -2.27 18.75 10.81
N PRO A 319 -2.49 17.76 11.70
CA PRO A 319 -2.02 16.39 11.50
C PRO A 319 -2.38 15.76 10.15
N SER A 320 -3.61 15.93 9.65
CA SER A 320 -3.98 15.34 8.35
C SER A 320 -3.18 15.99 7.21
N TRP A 321 -3.01 17.32 7.26
CA TRP A 321 -2.18 18.03 6.30
C TRP A 321 -0.69 17.63 6.40
N LEU A 322 -0.14 17.58 7.61
CA LEU A 322 1.25 17.18 7.88
C LEU A 322 1.55 15.81 7.28
N LYS A 323 0.63 14.84 7.45
CA LYS A 323 0.77 13.51 6.86
C LYS A 323 0.86 13.57 5.33
N LEU A 324 -0.09 14.25 4.69
CA LEU A 324 -0.16 14.32 3.22
C LEU A 324 1.03 15.07 2.64
N ALA A 325 1.44 16.18 3.27
CA ALA A 325 2.60 16.97 2.91
C ALA A 325 3.90 16.15 2.93
N LEU A 326 4.12 15.36 4.00
CA LEU A 326 5.28 14.48 4.11
C LEU A 326 5.26 13.37 3.03
N GLU A 327 4.11 12.80 2.69
CA GLU A 327 4.03 11.78 1.63
C GLU A 327 4.22 12.35 0.22
N ASP A 328 3.78 13.58 -0.04
CA ASP A 328 4.07 14.27 -1.30
C ASP A 328 5.57 14.54 -1.46
N LEU A 329 6.25 14.98 -0.40
CA LEU A 329 7.71 15.12 -0.45
C LEU A 329 8.41 13.76 -0.59
N LYS A 330 8.01 12.71 0.14
CA LYS A 330 8.58 11.38 -0.07
C LYS A 330 8.38 10.88 -1.50
N SER A 331 7.22 11.15 -2.10
CA SER A 331 6.94 10.81 -3.50
C SER A 331 7.83 11.58 -4.46
N PHE A 332 7.99 12.89 -4.25
CA PHE A 332 8.90 13.72 -5.04
C PHE A 332 10.34 13.21 -4.99
N TYR A 333 10.83 12.87 -3.78
CA TYR A 333 12.19 12.35 -3.59
C TYR A 333 12.34 10.96 -4.21
N SER A 334 11.41 10.05 -3.96
CA SER A 334 11.45 8.69 -4.50
C SER A 334 11.43 8.71 -6.04
N GLU A 335 10.58 9.54 -6.63
CA GLU A 335 10.53 9.72 -8.09
C GLU A 335 11.83 10.30 -8.66
N ALA A 336 12.45 11.26 -7.97
CA ALA A 336 13.76 11.82 -8.33
C ALA A 336 14.89 10.78 -8.21
N ILE A 337 14.96 10.03 -7.11
CA ILE A 337 15.98 9.00 -6.85
C ILE A 337 15.93 7.90 -7.92
N THR A 338 14.72 7.52 -8.33
CA THR A 338 14.45 6.46 -9.31
C THR A 338 14.29 6.99 -10.75
N ALA A 339 14.71 8.24 -11.00
CA ALA A 339 14.62 8.87 -12.31
C ALA A 339 15.57 8.26 -13.35
N GLN A 340 16.67 7.64 -12.91
CA GLN A 340 17.54 6.88 -13.79
C GLN A 340 16.93 5.50 -14.11
N PRO A 341 17.11 4.97 -15.32
CA PRO A 341 16.76 3.59 -15.62
C PRO A 341 17.61 2.64 -14.79
N GLY A 342 17.00 1.62 -14.21
CA GLY A 342 17.67 0.63 -13.41
C GLY A 342 16.69 -0.13 -12.54
N ASP A 343 17.18 -1.23 -11.99
CA ASP A 343 16.44 -1.99 -10.99
C ASP A 343 16.81 -1.43 -9.62
N TYR A 344 15.79 -1.16 -8.81
CA TYR A 344 15.94 -0.69 -7.45
C TYR A 344 15.37 -1.74 -6.50
N GLU A 345 16.14 -2.07 -5.47
CA GLU A 345 15.65 -2.93 -4.39
C GLU A 345 14.45 -2.28 -3.70
N ALA A 346 13.49 -3.10 -3.26
CA ALA A 346 12.36 -2.61 -2.50
C ALA A 346 12.86 -1.89 -1.23
N GLY A 347 12.40 -0.65 -1.02
CA GLY A 347 12.82 0.18 0.11
C GLY A 347 14.09 0.99 -0.12
N TYR A 348 14.76 0.88 -1.27
CA TYR A 348 15.97 1.64 -1.57
C TYR A 348 15.78 3.16 -1.46
N SER A 349 14.73 3.71 -2.07
CA SER A 349 14.46 5.15 -2.01
C SER A 349 14.06 5.60 -0.59
N ASP A 350 13.25 4.81 0.12
CA ASP A 350 12.83 5.12 1.49
C ASP A 350 14.01 5.14 2.48
N ALA A 351 14.96 4.21 2.33
CA ALA A 351 16.19 4.19 3.13
C ALA A 351 17.04 5.44 2.86
N LEU A 352 17.27 5.76 1.59
CA LEU A 352 18.04 6.94 1.19
C LEU A 352 17.40 8.24 1.68
N ILE A 353 16.07 8.37 1.53
CA ILE A 353 15.31 9.52 2.05
C ILE A 353 15.53 9.64 3.56
N PHE A 354 15.38 8.56 4.31
CA PHE A 354 15.42 8.64 5.76
C PHE A 354 16.83 8.86 6.33
N ASP A 355 17.83 8.17 5.78
CA ASP A 355 19.19 8.14 6.35
C ASP A 355 20.06 9.30 5.84
N ASP A 356 19.80 9.81 4.63
CA ASP A 356 20.74 10.70 3.95
C ASP A 356 20.23 12.10 3.61
N THR A 357 18.96 12.44 3.92
CA THR A 357 18.33 13.70 3.49
C THR A 357 17.82 14.57 4.64
N VAL A 358 17.69 15.88 4.37
CA VAL A 358 17.06 16.85 5.28
C VAL A 358 15.60 16.50 5.54
N LEU A 359 14.88 15.96 4.55
CA LEU A 359 13.51 15.45 4.75
C LEU A 359 13.46 14.33 5.81
N GLY A 360 14.41 13.39 5.76
CA GLY A 360 14.55 12.32 6.75
C GLY A 360 14.74 12.88 8.16
N GLU A 361 15.66 13.83 8.31
CA GLU A 361 15.90 14.53 9.58
C GLU A 361 14.63 15.27 10.09
N LEU A 362 13.89 15.92 9.19
CA LEU A 362 12.66 16.63 9.55
C LEU A 362 11.55 15.68 9.99
N ILE A 363 11.43 14.51 9.35
CA ILE A 363 10.50 13.45 9.81
C ILE A 363 10.85 13.03 11.24
N VAL A 364 12.13 12.81 11.54
CA VAL A 364 12.60 12.47 12.90
C VAL A 364 12.28 13.61 13.88
N HIS A 365 12.44 14.87 13.48
CA HIS A 365 12.09 16.02 14.30
C HIS A 365 10.60 15.99 14.72
N TYR A 366 9.69 15.70 13.78
CA TYR A 366 8.27 15.52 14.11
C TYR A 366 7.99 14.28 14.96
N VAL A 367 8.68 13.16 14.71
CA VAL A 367 8.55 11.97 15.56
C VAL A 367 8.90 12.31 17.01
N ASN A 368 10.03 12.99 17.23
CA ASN A 368 10.46 13.42 18.57
C ASN A 368 9.41 14.30 19.25
N TYR A 369 8.77 15.22 18.51
CA TYR A 369 7.67 16.03 19.04
C TYR A 369 6.51 15.16 19.56
N PHE A 370 6.05 14.18 18.79
CA PHE A 370 4.97 13.29 19.23
C PHE A 370 5.39 12.37 20.37
N GLU A 371 6.66 11.93 20.41
CA GLU A 371 7.21 11.15 21.51
C GLU A 371 7.19 11.88 22.85
N THR A 372 7.30 13.22 22.86
CA THR A 372 7.14 14.02 24.09
C THR A 372 5.73 13.94 24.69
N LYS A 373 4.73 13.58 23.88
CA LYS A 373 3.33 13.41 24.31
C LYS A 373 3.04 11.96 24.70
N ASP A 374 3.45 11.02 23.85
CA ASP A 374 3.36 9.58 24.07
C ASP A 374 4.43 8.90 23.21
N ARG A 375 5.26 8.04 23.81
CA ARG A 375 6.33 7.28 23.11
C ARG A 375 5.83 6.52 21.88
N ASN A 376 4.59 6.04 21.92
CA ASN A 376 3.92 5.31 20.85
C ASN A 376 2.68 6.06 20.36
N HIS A 377 2.71 7.40 20.37
CA HIS A 377 1.64 8.24 19.88
C HIS A 377 1.14 7.74 18.50
N PRO A 378 -0.18 7.52 18.31
CA PRO A 378 -0.69 6.86 17.11
C PRO A 378 -0.33 7.55 15.79
N PHE A 379 -0.04 8.85 15.83
CA PHE A 379 0.38 9.60 14.65
C PHE A 379 1.81 9.27 14.16
N ILE A 380 2.71 8.81 15.04
CA ILE A 380 4.08 8.40 14.65
C ILE A 380 4.02 7.32 13.57
N ARG A 381 3.11 6.34 13.73
CA ARG A 381 2.97 5.17 12.85
C ARG A 381 2.54 5.50 11.42
N VAL A 382 2.07 6.73 11.18
CA VAL A 382 1.64 7.19 9.84
C VAL A 382 2.63 8.15 9.20
N ILE A 383 3.64 8.65 9.92
CA ILE A 383 4.67 9.54 9.34
C ILE A 383 6.04 8.86 9.21
N ALA A 384 6.35 7.88 10.06
CA ALA A 384 7.58 7.11 10.03
C ALA A 384 7.29 5.60 10.15
N SER A 385 8.05 4.80 9.39
CA SER A 385 7.91 3.34 9.41
C SER A 385 8.65 2.73 10.60
N ARG A 386 8.26 1.52 11.00
CA ARG A 386 8.96 0.76 12.05
C ARG A 386 10.37 0.36 11.62
N GLU A 387 10.59 0.20 10.31
CA GLU A 387 11.91 -0.05 9.73
C GLU A 387 12.82 1.17 9.89
N GLN A 388 12.30 2.37 9.60
CA GLN A 388 13.02 3.64 9.79
C GLN A 388 13.37 3.89 11.26
N LEU A 389 12.41 3.67 12.17
CA LEU A 389 12.62 3.89 13.61
C LEU A 389 13.32 2.72 14.31
N LYS A 390 13.47 1.57 13.65
CA LYS A 390 14.04 0.32 14.18
C LYS A 390 13.40 -0.14 15.50
N ARG A 391 12.09 0.12 15.67
CA ARG A 391 11.32 -0.20 16.89
C ARG A 391 9.83 -0.36 16.63
N SER A 392 9.12 -0.94 17.60
CA SER A 392 7.65 -0.91 17.62
C SER A 392 7.14 0.54 17.71
N THR A 393 6.03 0.82 17.01
CA THR A 393 5.25 2.06 17.11
C THR A 393 3.90 1.80 17.78
N GLY A 394 3.80 0.75 18.60
CA GLY A 394 2.58 0.33 19.26
C GLY A 394 1.69 -0.60 18.42
N ASN A 395 0.83 -1.34 19.14
CA ASN A 395 -0.14 -2.27 18.57
C ASN A 395 -1.56 -1.72 18.65
N TRP A 396 -1.93 -0.92 17.65
CA TRP A 396 -3.25 -0.29 17.56
C TRP A 396 -4.02 -0.71 16.30
N ALA A 397 -5.34 -0.66 16.37
CA ALA A 397 -6.30 -0.77 15.27
C ALA A 397 -7.38 0.30 15.42
N ILE A 398 -8.21 0.49 14.39
CA ILE A 398 -9.38 1.37 14.43
C ILE A 398 -10.63 0.50 14.39
N ASP A 399 -11.54 0.72 15.33
CA ASP A 399 -12.82 0.01 15.43
C ASP A 399 -13.97 0.72 14.70
N HIS A 400 -15.18 0.18 14.79
CA HIS A 400 -16.39 0.74 14.18
C HIS A 400 -16.74 2.17 14.64
N SER A 401 -16.28 2.60 15.81
CA SER A 401 -16.51 3.96 16.31
C SER A 401 -15.47 4.97 15.82
N GLY A 402 -14.47 4.52 15.06
CA GLY A 402 -13.32 5.33 14.67
C GLY A 402 -12.29 5.48 15.79
N ALA A 403 -12.46 4.78 16.92
CA ALA A 403 -11.56 4.88 18.06
C ALA A 403 -10.32 4.00 17.85
N TYR A 404 -9.18 4.49 18.37
CA TYR A 404 -7.96 3.70 18.45
C TYR A 404 -8.08 2.65 19.56
N VAL A 405 -8.06 1.38 19.18
CA VAL A 405 -8.12 0.23 20.10
C VAL A 405 -6.82 -0.56 20.06
N LYS A 406 -6.50 -1.30 21.12
CA LYS A 406 -5.37 -2.23 21.09
C LYS A 406 -5.61 -3.33 20.04
N ALA A 407 -4.54 -3.84 19.44
CA ALA A 407 -4.64 -4.96 18.52
C ALA A 407 -5.30 -6.17 19.19
N ALA A 408 -6.02 -6.97 18.41
CA ALA A 408 -6.85 -8.07 18.92
C ALA A 408 -6.05 -9.12 19.71
N ASN A 409 -4.77 -9.31 19.38
CA ASN A 409 -3.85 -10.19 20.09
C ASN A 409 -2.64 -9.40 20.59
N PRO A 410 -2.73 -8.65 21.70
CA PRO A 410 -1.60 -7.87 22.17
C PRO A 410 -0.47 -8.80 22.59
N ILE A 411 0.67 -8.72 21.90
CA ILE A 411 1.93 -9.28 22.38
C ILE A 411 2.52 -8.27 23.34
N GLU A 412 2.96 -8.72 24.53
CA GLU A 412 3.60 -7.86 25.53
C GLU A 412 4.79 -7.13 24.88
N GLU A 413 4.78 -5.80 24.94
CA GLU A 413 5.93 -5.00 24.53
C GLU A 413 6.96 -5.11 25.65
N ASN A 414 8.00 -5.93 25.47
CA ASN A 414 9.15 -5.89 26.37
C ASN A 414 9.78 -4.50 26.27
N HIS A 415 9.77 -3.77 27.40
CA HIS A 415 10.06 -2.34 27.52
C HIS A 415 11.50 -1.93 27.21
#